data_AF-A0A524GHM2-F1
#
_entry.id   AF-A0A524GHM2-F1
#
_cell.length_a   1.000
_cell.length_b   1.000
_cell.length_c   1.000
_cell.angle_alpha   90.00
_cell.angle_beta   90.00
_cell.angle_gamma   90.00
#
_symmetry.space_group_name_H-M   'P 1'
#
loop_
_entity.id
_entity.type
_entity.pdbx_description
1 polymer ?
#
loop_
_entity_poly.entity_id
_entity_poly.type
_entity_poly.pdbx_seq_one_letter_code
_entity_poly.pdbx_strand_id
1 'polypeptide(L)'
;MMRSSIKIVLILSLLMLIACVYPEKCRESDAVHLEKTPFLGIGYRVVSGFDKLPGVETNHGLRVAQVVSGSAAEKAGIKVNDIIIAYDSVKLKDREESKLLQSFGNYIKKEKAVGENISLTVIRTETAFEGKRDKEGLSIKNRDDIEDLLDDQKLGETLEFSVKREAHLIEIVATLGEKGNPALEKPPENRLLFPEYETLSCPYSDLGNQLIDEFDIGDVYLDLLKRYEDDEMESDTFRLNLFRYVHRDPLRFPLVAEKISGDLDDCGKKVDLPEIIRYGSNLLDESSEDGQAIIGIPSSREPEAHLSFIRNVVLSALTMRNRAFETLEEEDKEFLFENLPLLIENGFETDSTEAESEEEIQKNERALRLLGEADYGALLKSAEILAQLANAKWLSDFRGAMIDYHSPETHTIRGIGGDIIYAEDTGAGLIVIGGAGPNRYEMSPAVLIDLGGNDFYGDGDDSDFSENPLSVLIDCSGNDEYSATATFAQGAGILGTGILMDLAGDDTYHSTRFSQGTGVLGVGILADLEGDDRYFGQEFNQGVAFWGMGILIDSEGVDSYRSHLVAQGVGGPKGMGLLMDQSGDDSYYATGKEPSSYGTPGIFNGYSQG
;
A
#
# COMPACT_ATOMS: atom_id res chain seq x y z
N MET A 1 16.57 -32.53 -1.37
CA MET A 1 15.26 -32.42 -2.03
C MET A 1 14.21 -33.39 -1.47
N MET A 2 14.42 -34.71 -1.34
CA MET A 2 13.41 -35.64 -0.78
C MET A 2 13.25 -35.64 0.77
N ARG A 3 13.90 -34.72 1.50
CA ARG A 3 13.90 -34.64 2.98
C ARG A 3 13.07 -33.48 3.55
N SER A 4 12.71 -32.48 2.74
CA SER A 4 11.84 -31.36 3.16
C SER A 4 10.35 -31.79 3.14
N SER A 5 9.93 -32.52 2.12
CA SER A 5 8.53 -32.95 1.92
C SER A 5 8.01 -34.00 2.92
N ILE A 6 8.89 -34.65 3.70
CA ILE A 6 8.48 -35.55 4.80
C ILE A 6 8.20 -34.78 6.10
N LYS A 7 8.72 -33.56 6.25
CA LYS A 7 8.59 -32.76 7.48
C LYS A 7 7.25 -32.02 7.58
N ILE A 8 6.75 -31.44 6.48
CA ILE A 8 5.46 -30.72 6.44
C ILE A 8 4.29 -31.67 6.77
N VAL A 9 4.33 -32.90 6.24
CA VAL A 9 3.29 -33.92 6.44
C VAL A 9 3.30 -34.49 7.87
N LEU A 10 4.45 -34.54 8.56
CA LEU A 10 4.55 -35.06 9.93
C LEU A 10 4.19 -34.04 11.02
N ILE A 11 4.26 -32.74 10.74
CA ILE A 11 4.07 -31.66 11.72
C ILE A 11 2.59 -31.25 11.82
N LEU A 12 1.87 -31.12 10.69
CA LEU A 12 0.42 -30.86 10.68
C LEU A 12 -0.40 -32.03 11.24
N SER A 13 0.05 -33.27 11.02
CA SER A 13 -0.58 -34.45 11.61
C SER A 13 -0.26 -34.62 13.10
N LEU A 14 0.80 -33.99 13.62
CA LEU A 14 1.08 -33.92 15.06
C LEU A 14 0.27 -32.78 15.74
N LEU A 15 0.07 -31.65 15.07
CA LEU A 15 -0.74 -30.52 15.55
C LEU A 15 -2.24 -30.87 15.67
N MET A 16 -2.82 -31.60 14.70
CA MET A 16 -4.19 -32.10 14.84
C MET A 16 -4.36 -33.15 15.95
N LEU A 17 -3.30 -33.93 16.27
CA LEU A 17 -3.34 -34.94 17.34
C LEU A 17 -3.10 -34.35 18.73
N ILE A 18 -2.32 -33.26 18.85
CA ILE A 18 -2.11 -32.57 20.13
C ILE A 18 -3.35 -31.77 20.52
N ALA A 19 -4.02 -31.11 19.56
CA ALA A 19 -5.28 -30.38 19.79
C ALA A 19 -6.47 -31.31 20.16
N CYS A 20 -6.42 -32.60 19.80
CA CYS A 20 -7.51 -33.53 20.08
C CYS A 20 -7.29 -34.48 21.28
N VAL A 21 -6.08 -34.53 21.89
CA VAL A 21 -5.77 -35.59 22.89
C VAL A 21 -5.23 -35.07 24.23
N TYR A 22 -4.87 -33.79 24.37
CA TYR A 22 -4.40 -33.26 25.65
C TYR A 22 -5.32 -32.15 26.20
N PRO A 23 -6.04 -32.38 27.31
CA PRO A 23 -6.52 -31.27 28.11
C PRO A 23 -5.28 -30.59 28.71
N GLU A 24 -4.91 -29.42 28.18
CA GLU A 24 -3.76 -28.69 28.69
C GLU A 24 -4.00 -28.30 30.16
N LYS A 25 -3.22 -28.94 31.03
CA LYS A 25 -2.93 -28.37 32.34
C LYS A 25 -2.13 -27.10 32.10
N CYS A 26 -2.66 -25.96 32.53
CA CYS A 26 -1.89 -24.74 32.76
C CYS A 26 -0.58 -25.11 33.46
N ARG A 27 0.54 -24.90 32.75
CA ARG A 27 1.86 -24.79 33.37
C ARG A 27 1.98 -23.35 33.84
N GLU A 28 2.10 -23.16 35.15
CA GLU A 28 2.68 -21.94 35.71
C GLU A 28 4.05 -21.75 35.06
N SER A 29 4.21 -20.68 34.29
CA SER A 29 5.49 -20.29 33.72
C SER A 29 6.42 -19.83 34.84
N ASP A 30 7.58 -20.47 34.97
CA ASP A 30 8.67 -19.95 35.79
C ASP A 30 9.03 -18.53 35.31
N ALA A 31 8.82 -17.54 36.18
CA ALA A 31 9.08 -16.14 35.90
C ALA A 31 10.57 -15.92 35.63
N VAL A 32 10.92 -15.75 34.35
CA VAL A 32 12.16 -15.10 33.95
C VAL A 32 12.09 -13.66 34.44
N HIS A 33 13.00 -13.26 35.32
CA HIS A 33 13.13 -11.87 35.75
C HIS A 33 13.55 -11.00 34.55
N LEU A 34 12.57 -10.48 33.80
CA LEU A 34 12.76 -9.43 32.81
C LEU A 34 13.23 -8.16 33.52
N GLU A 35 14.39 -7.64 33.13
CA GLU A 35 14.85 -6.33 33.60
C GLU A 35 13.85 -5.24 33.20
N LYS A 36 13.40 -4.47 34.19
CA LYS A 36 12.43 -3.38 34.00
C LYS A 36 13.10 -2.24 33.23
N THR A 37 12.78 -2.11 31.94
CA THR A 37 13.32 -1.02 31.10
C THR A 37 12.37 0.19 31.10
N PRO A 38 12.90 1.43 31.19
CA PRO A 38 12.11 2.65 31.12
C PRO A 38 11.52 2.83 29.72
N PHE A 39 10.26 3.25 29.66
CA PHE A 39 9.50 3.37 28.42
C PHE A 39 8.64 4.63 28.40
N LEU A 40 8.80 5.45 27.35
CA LEU A 40 7.97 6.62 27.11
C LEU A 40 6.69 6.27 26.35
N GLY A 41 6.78 5.37 25.36
CA GLY A 41 5.63 4.96 24.54
C GLY A 41 5.33 5.87 23.36
N ILE A 42 6.36 6.23 22.59
CA ILE A 42 6.20 6.89 21.29
C ILE A 42 7.03 6.18 20.21
N GLY A 43 6.45 6.08 19.01
CA GLY A 43 7.18 5.91 17.76
C GLY A 43 7.51 7.28 17.19
N TYR A 44 8.73 7.49 16.71
CA TYR A 44 9.17 8.79 16.22
C TYR A 44 10.13 8.65 15.04
N ARG A 45 10.14 9.67 14.18
CA ARG A 45 11.05 9.80 13.03
C ARG A 45 11.79 11.12 13.06
N VAL A 46 12.95 11.19 12.43
CA VAL A 46 13.69 12.44 12.29
C VAL A 46 13.03 13.27 11.19
N VAL A 47 12.85 14.56 11.43
CA VAL A 47 12.30 15.52 10.46
C VAL A 47 13.13 16.79 10.47
N SER A 48 13.17 17.51 9.35
CA SER A 48 13.87 18.79 9.21
C SER A 48 13.00 19.86 8.51
N GLY A 49 13.49 21.10 8.43
CA GLY A 49 12.86 22.18 7.63
C GLY A 49 11.96 23.16 8.39
N PHE A 50 12.20 23.36 9.69
CA PHE A 50 11.42 24.27 10.55
C PHE A 50 12.26 25.33 11.29
N ASP A 51 13.45 25.62 10.78
CA ASP A 51 14.38 26.67 11.25
C ASP A 51 13.79 28.10 11.18
N LYS A 52 12.75 28.29 10.36
CA LYS A 52 12.05 29.57 10.19
C LYS A 52 10.94 29.82 11.21
N LEU A 53 10.63 28.87 12.09
CA LEU A 53 9.58 29.03 13.10
C LEU A 53 10.04 29.95 14.25
N PRO A 54 9.21 30.92 14.68
CA PRO A 54 9.56 31.81 15.79
C PRO A 54 9.88 31.04 17.08
N GLY A 55 11.09 31.24 17.62
CA GLY A 55 11.53 30.60 18.87
C GLY A 55 12.16 29.21 18.71
N VAL A 56 12.29 28.69 17.48
CA VAL A 56 12.94 27.41 17.20
C VAL A 56 14.38 27.65 16.73
N GLU A 57 15.34 27.11 17.46
CA GLU A 57 16.79 27.30 17.18
C GLU A 57 17.45 26.10 16.48
N THR A 58 16.65 25.14 15.99
CA THR A 58 17.12 23.91 15.33
C THR A 58 16.44 23.74 13.96
N ASN A 59 17.14 23.13 13.00
CA ASN A 59 16.56 22.74 11.71
C ASN A 59 16.03 21.30 11.71
N HIS A 60 16.24 20.53 12.77
CA HIS A 60 15.84 19.13 12.86
C HIS A 60 15.25 18.78 14.24
N GLY A 61 14.52 17.68 14.31
CA GLY A 61 13.75 17.27 15.47
C GLY A 61 13.13 15.88 15.29
N LEU A 62 12.48 15.38 16.34
CA LEU A 62 11.85 14.06 16.35
C LEU A 62 10.34 14.21 16.25
N ARG A 63 9.76 13.95 15.07
CA ARG A 63 8.31 13.94 14.89
C ARG A 63 7.73 12.66 15.45
N VAL A 64 6.77 12.79 16.35
CA VAL A 64 6.00 11.68 16.90
C VAL A 64 5.13 11.11 15.78
N ALA A 65 5.46 9.91 15.34
CA ALA A 65 4.71 9.15 14.33
C ALA A 65 3.59 8.34 14.97
N GLN A 66 3.80 7.90 16.21
CA GLN A 66 2.85 7.10 16.97
C GLN A 66 2.95 7.44 18.45
N VAL A 67 1.82 7.47 19.14
CA VAL A 67 1.77 7.48 20.61
C VAL A 67 1.13 6.16 21.02
N VAL A 68 1.86 5.36 21.79
CA VAL A 68 1.33 4.11 22.33
C VAL A 68 0.32 4.47 23.41
N SER A 69 -0.89 3.97 23.32
CA SER A 69 -1.90 4.29 24.33
C SER A 69 -1.61 3.62 25.69
N GLY A 70 -2.09 4.23 26.77
CA GLY A 70 -1.84 3.90 28.17
C GLY A 70 -0.42 4.21 28.62
N SER A 71 0.44 4.67 27.71
CA SER A 71 1.84 4.94 27.95
C SER A 71 2.09 6.23 28.74
N ALA A 72 3.34 6.44 29.12
CA ALA A 72 3.79 7.68 29.75
C ALA A 72 3.57 8.89 28.83
N ALA A 73 3.72 8.71 27.51
CA ALA A 73 3.58 9.76 26.52
C ALA A 73 2.15 10.26 26.38
N GLU A 74 1.18 9.34 26.25
CA GLU A 74 -0.23 9.69 26.16
C GLU A 74 -0.71 10.39 27.45
N LYS A 75 -0.35 9.84 28.61
CA LYS A 75 -0.68 10.43 29.93
C LYS A 75 -0.09 11.83 30.10
N ALA A 76 1.05 12.10 29.48
CA ALA A 76 1.68 13.41 29.46
C ALA A 76 1.09 14.36 28.40
N GLY A 77 0.18 13.88 27.56
CA GLY A 77 -0.50 14.68 26.54
C GLY A 77 0.34 14.90 25.27
N ILE A 78 1.31 14.03 24.98
CA ILE A 78 2.03 14.00 23.70
C ILE A 78 1.05 13.52 22.61
N LYS A 79 1.09 14.15 21.43
CA LYS A 79 0.21 13.86 20.30
C LYS A 79 1.02 13.42 19.08
N VAL A 80 0.38 12.64 18.19
CA VAL A 80 0.91 12.39 16.85
C VAL A 80 1.15 13.74 16.15
N ASN A 81 2.26 13.85 15.42
CA ASN A 81 2.77 15.06 14.77
C ASN A 81 3.40 16.13 15.66
N ASP A 82 3.46 15.92 16.98
CA ASP A 82 4.36 16.69 17.83
C ASP A 82 5.81 16.54 17.36
N ILE A 83 6.59 17.63 17.35
CA ILE A 83 8.02 17.59 17.02
C ILE A 83 8.83 17.91 18.26
N ILE A 84 9.51 16.91 18.82
CA ILE A 84 10.42 17.07 19.96
C ILE A 84 11.71 17.72 19.46
N ILE A 85 12.07 18.86 20.06
CA ILE A 85 13.29 19.63 19.71
C ILE A 85 14.32 19.70 20.84
N ALA A 86 13.91 19.34 22.05
CA ALA A 86 14.80 19.15 23.20
C ALA A 86 14.19 18.16 24.19
N TYR A 87 15.05 17.51 24.97
CA TYR A 87 14.64 16.68 26.09
C TYR A 87 15.62 16.81 27.25
N ASP A 88 15.11 17.03 28.46
CA ASP A 88 15.87 17.37 29.68
C ASP A 88 16.94 18.45 29.45
N SER A 89 18.22 18.08 29.48
CA SER A 89 19.35 18.99 29.23
C SER A 89 19.93 18.86 27.81
N VAL A 90 19.35 18.00 26.98
CA VAL A 90 19.80 17.75 25.59
C VAL A 90 18.98 18.62 24.65
N LYS A 91 19.64 19.57 23.99
CA LYS A 91 19.06 20.34 22.89
C LYS A 91 19.45 19.68 21.57
N LEU A 92 18.48 19.42 20.69
CA LEU A 92 18.78 18.70 19.46
C LEU A 92 19.67 19.51 18.50
N LYS A 93 19.59 20.84 18.53
CA LYS A 93 20.47 21.74 17.75
C LYS A 93 21.98 21.44 17.87
N ASP A 94 22.40 20.85 19.00
CA ASP A 94 23.79 20.54 19.31
C ASP A 94 24.17 19.09 18.92
N ARG A 95 23.32 18.40 18.13
CA ARG A 95 23.47 17.00 17.71
C ARG A 95 23.50 16.88 16.18
N GLU A 96 24.21 15.86 15.71
CA GLU A 96 24.18 15.47 14.29
C GLU A 96 22.89 14.73 13.98
N GLU A 97 22.24 15.11 12.88
CA GLU A 97 20.94 14.59 12.43
C GLU A 97 20.91 13.06 12.31
N SER A 98 21.95 12.48 11.71
CA SER A 98 22.12 11.03 11.52
C SER A 98 22.18 10.22 12.83
N LYS A 99 22.42 10.87 13.97
CA LYS A 99 22.50 10.21 15.28
C LYS A 99 21.24 10.39 16.12
N LEU A 100 20.29 11.21 15.68
CA LEU A 100 19.13 11.60 16.47
C LEU A 100 18.21 10.42 16.79
N LEU A 101 17.89 9.60 15.78
CA LEU A 101 16.98 8.47 15.89
C LEU A 101 17.40 7.52 17.02
N GLN A 102 18.69 7.17 17.06
CA GLN A 102 19.26 6.30 18.09
C GLN A 102 19.52 7.02 19.41
N SER A 103 19.87 8.31 19.38
CA SER A 103 20.29 9.05 20.58
C SER A 103 19.18 9.21 21.63
N PHE A 104 17.94 9.44 21.19
CA PHE A 104 16.82 9.67 22.11
C PHE A 104 16.36 8.36 22.78
N GLY A 105 16.13 7.31 22.01
CA GLY A 105 15.80 5.99 22.55
C GLY A 105 16.90 5.42 23.45
N ASN A 106 18.18 5.62 23.07
CA ASN A 106 19.31 5.21 23.92
C ASN A 106 19.41 6.04 25.19
N TYR A 107 19.12 7.34 25.14
CA TYR A 107 19.10 8.20 26.32
C TYR A 107 18.07 7.69 27.33
N ILE A 108 16.84 7.43 26.90
CA ILE A 108 15.80 6.86 27.78
C ILE A 108 16.26 5.51 28.35
N LYS A 109 16.82 4.62 27.53
CA LYS A 109 17.24 3.28 27.99
C LYS A 109 18.43 3.29 28.95
N LYS A 110 19.39 4.21 28.78
CA LYS A 110 20.69 4.18 29.51
C LYS A 110 20.76 5.17 30.66
N GLU A 111 20.08 6.31 30.53
CA GLU A 111 20.23 7.44 31.45
C GLU A 111 18.99 7.66 32.34
N LYS A 112 17.93 6.88 32.13
CA LYS A 112 16.67 7.00 32.90
C LYS A 112 16.29 5.71 33.61
N ALA A 113 15.46 5.85 34.63
CA ALA A 113 14.80 4.75 35.32
C ALA A 113 13.28 4.77 35.14
N VAL A 114 12.66 3.61 35.34
CA VAL A 114 11.21 3.49 35.47
C VAL A 114 10.72 4.38 36.61
N GLY A 115 9.66 5.15 36.38
CA GLY A 115 9.11 6.12 37.32
C GLY A 115 9.84 7.46 37.34
N GLU A 116 10.92 7.63 36.58
CA GLU A 116 11.62 8.90 36.43
C GLU A 116 10.93 9.81 35.41
N ASN A 117 11.01 11.12 35.62
CA ASN A 117 10.47 12.08 34.67
C ASN A 117 11.46 12.36 33.53
N ILE A 118 10.90 12.59 32.34
CA ILE A 118 11.57 13.21 31.20
C ILE A 118 10.82 14.49 30.82
N SER A 119 11.54 15.59 30.66
CA SER A 119 11.00 16.86 30.19
C SER A 119 11.25 16.98 28.69
N LEU A 120 10.27 17.41 27.90
CA LEU A 120 10.34 17.52 26.45
C LEU A 120 9.90 18.92 26.02
N THR A 121 10.70 19.58 25.20
CA THR A 121 10.28 20.77 24.46
C THR A 121 9.77 20.34 23.10
N VAL A 122 8.51 20.64 22.82
CA VAL A 122 7.77 20.15 21.65
C VAL A 122 7.22 21.32 20.84
N ILE A 123 7.34 21.24 19.51
CA ILE A 123 6.57 22.07 18.58
C ILE A 123 5.27 21.34 18.30
N ARG A 124 4.14 21.97 18.62
CA ARG A 124 2.80 21.50 18.27
C ARG A 124 2.16 22.47 17.28
N THR A 125 1.66 21.94 16.17
CA THR A 125 0.92 22.72 15.19
C THR A 125 -0.57 22.54 15.42
N GLU A 126 -1.31 23.63 15.59
CA GLU A 126 -2.76 23.63 15.69
C GLU A 126 -3.37 24.40 14.52
N THR A 127 -4.58 24.03 14.14
CA THR A 127 -5.34 24.71 13.09
C THR A 127 -6.26 25.72 13.74
N ALA A 128 -6.01 27.00 13.48
CA ALA A 128 -6.82 28.11 13.93
C ALA A 128 -7.80 28.53 12.84
N PHE A 129 -9.06 28.74 13.21
CA PHE A 129 -10.11 29.19 12.33
C PHE A 129 -10.55 30.61 12.73
N GLU A 130 -10.62 31.50 11.76
CA GLU A 130 -11.22 32.83 11.90
C GLU A 130 -12.35 32.95 10.89
N GLY A 131 -13.53 33.44 11.29
CA GLY A 131 -14.67 33.57 10.40
C GLY A 131 -15.45 34.86 10.61
N LYS A 132 -16.06 35.37 9.55
CA LYS A 132 -17.00 36.49 9.57
C LYS A 132 -18.14 36.29 8.56
N ARG A 133 -19.35 36.66 8.94
CA ARG A 133 -20.50 36.79 8.04
C ARG A 133 -20.96 38.24 8.04
N ASP A 134 -20.95 38.90 6.88
CA ASP A 134 -21.34 40.31 6.72
C ASP A 134 -20.74 41.25 7.78
N LYS A 135 -19.47 41.00 8.14
CA LYS A 135 -18.63 41.72 9.13
C LYS A 135 -18.88 41.35 10.60
N GLU A 136 -19.81 40.46 10.93
CA GLU A 136 -19.95 39.89 12.26
C GLU A 136 -19.04 38.67 12.43
N GLY A 137 -18.35 38.57 13.58
CA GLY A 137 -17.42 37.48 13.85
C GLY A 137 -18.14 36.15 14.11
N LEU A 138 -17.62 35.06 13.58
CA LEU A 138 -18.10 33.69 13.77
C LEU A 138 -17.12 32.90 14.64
N SER A 139 -17.66 32.00 15.46
CA SER A 139 -16.87 31.02 16.20
C SER A 139 -16.82 29.73 15.39
N ILE A 140 -15.69 29.46 14.75
CA ILE A 140 -15.43 28.23 13.99
C ILE A 140 -14.38 27.43 14.77
N LYS A 141 -14.65 26.17 15.07
CA LYS A 141 -13.74 25.29 15.83
C LYS A 141 -13.19 24.16 14.98
N ASN A 142 -13.95 23.69 14.01
CA ASN A 142 -13.59 22.59 13.14
C ASN A 142 -14.16 22.82 11.72
N ARG A 143 -13.96 21.82 10.85
CA ARG A 143 -14.49 21.84 9.48
C ARG A 143 -16.01 21.73 9.45
N ASP A 144 -16.61 20.93 10.32
CA ASP A 144 -18.06 20.68 10.36
C ASP A 144 -18.83 21.99 10.59
N ASP A 145 -18.30 22.87 11.46
CA ASP A 145 -18.86 24.21 11.68
C ASP A 145 -18.89 25.04 10.38
N ILE A 146 -17.96 24.82 9.44
CA ILE A 146 -17.93 25.52 8.14
C ILE A 146 -19.02 24.96 7.22
N GLU A 147 -19.23 23.64 7.22
CA GLU A 147 -20.28 22.99 6.43
C GLU A 147 -21.66 23.45 6.90
N ASP A 148 -21.90 23.48 8.21
CA ASP A 148 -23.11 24.06 8.82
C ASP A 148 -23.32 25.53 8.40
N LEU A 149 -22.25 26.32 8.39
CA LEU A 149 -22.31 27.73 7.98
C LEU A 149 -22.62 27.92 6.49
N LEU A 150 -22.16 27.00 5.63
CA LEU A 150 -22.44 27.01 4.19
C LEU A 150 -23.89 26.63 3.90
N ASP A 151 -24.43 25.65 4.61
CA ASP A 151 -25.83 25.23 4.49
C ASP A 151 -26.79 26.34 4.96
N ASP A 152 -26.41 27.08 5.99
CA ASP A 152 -27.15 28.23 6.51
C ASP A 152 -26.89 29.54 5.74
N GLN A 153 -26.15 29.50 4.62
CA GLN A 153 -25.81 30.70 3.85
C GLN A 153 -27.03 31.25 3.08
N LYS A 154 -27.38 32.52 3.31
CA LYS A 154 -28.50 33.15 2.59
C LYS A 154 -28.05 33.89 1.33
N LEU A 155 -28.96 33.99 0.37
CA LEU A 155 -28.74 34.69 -0.89
C LEU A 155 -28.36 36.15 -0.63
N GLY A 156 -27.14 36.54 -1.00
CA GLY A 156 -26.62 37.91 -0.86
C GLY A 156 -25.77 38.19 0.38
N GLU A 157 -25.64 37.23 1.31
CA GLU A 157 -24.69 37.32 2.43
C GLU A 157 -23.26 36.98 1.95
N THR A 158 -22.24 37.58 2.57
CA THR A 158 -20.82 37.26 2.33
C THR A 158 -20.23 36.54 3.54
N LEU A 159 -19.77 35.31 3.34
CA LEU A 159 -19.03 34.51 4.31
C LEU A 159 -17.54 34.59 3.99
N GLU A 160 -16.75 35.10 4.93
CA GLU A 160 -15.29 35.11 4.87
C GLU A 160 -14.75 34.25 6.00
N PHE A 161 -13.89 33.28 5.70
CA PHE A 161 -13.14 32.57 6.72
C PHE A 161 -11.69 32.39 6.31
N SER A 162 -10.82 32.26 7.32
CA SER A 162 -9.40 32.01 7.17
C SER A 162 -9.03 30.85 8.07
N VAL A 163 -8.35 29.87 7.49
CA VAL A 163 -7.74 28.77 8.21
C VAL A 163 -6.24 29.03 8.24
N LYS A 164 -5.66 29.07 9.43
CA LYS A 164 -4.22 29.27 9.63
C LYS A 164 -3.66 28.11 10.44
N ARG A 165 -2.46 27.66 10.09
CA ARG A 165 -1.68 26.76 10.95
C ARG A 165 -0.80 27.60 11.86
N GLU A 166 -0.97 27.44 13.16
CA GLU A 166 -0.14 28.11 14.18
C GLU A 166 0.73 27.07 14.88
N ALA A 167 2.00 27.40 15.06
CA ALA A 167 2.96 26.55 15.76
C ALA A 167 3.22 27.10 17.17
N HIS A 168 3.11 26.25 18.17
CA HIS A 168 3.33 26.58 19.58
C HIS A 168 4.46 25.72 20.16
N LEU A 169 5.30 26.35 20.99
CA LEU A 169 6.27 25.64 21.81
C LEU A 169 5.61 25.23 23.13
N ILE A 170 5.59 23.93 23.40
CA ILE A 170 4.97 23.33 24.57
C ILE A 170 6.03 22.56 25.34
N GLU A 171 6.08 22.76 26.65
CA GLU A 171 6.87 21.94 27.57
C GLU A 171 5.99 20.82 28.12
N ILE A 172 6.42 19.58 27.91
CA ILE A 172 5.71 18.37 28.36
C ILE A 172 6.61 17.60 29.31
N VAL A 173 6.10 17.24 30.49
CA VAL A 173 6.80 16.37 31.45
C VAL A 173 6.08 15.03 31.51
N ALA A 174 6.79 13.95 31.18
CA ALA A 174 6.26 12.59 31.20
C ALA A 174 6.97 11.75 32.25
N THR A 175 6.23 10.99 33.05
CA THR A 175 6.78 10.01 34.00
C THR A 175 6.93 8.66 33.32
N LEU A 176 8.16 8.20 33.10
CA LEU A 176 8.47 6.98 32.35
C LEU A 176 7.86 5.73 33.00
N GLY A 177 7.20 4.90 32.19
CA GLY A 177 6.62 3.64 32.63
C GLY A 177 7.60 2.48 32.55
N GLU A 178 7.19 1.33 33.08
CA GLU A 178 7.80 0.05 32.71
C GLU A 178 7.41 -0.28 31.27
N LYS A 179 8.34 -0.84 30.48
CA LYS A 179 8.00 -1.59 29.27
C LYS A 179 7.27 -2.89 29.66
N GLY A 180 6.10 -2.76 30.28
CA GLY A 180 5.12 -3.84 30.33
C GLY A 180 4.44 -3.95 28.97
N ASN A 181 3.81 -5.10 28.68
CA ASN A 181 2.81 -5.14 27.62
C ASN A 181 1.95 -3.90 27.81
N PRO A 182 1.91 -2.96 26.84
CA PRO A 182 1.07 -1.79 26.98
C PRO A 182 -0.30 -2.30 27.41
N ALA A 183 -0.93 -1.64 28.38
CA ALA A 183 -2.32 -1.90 28.63
C ALA A 183 -2.99 -1.60 27.29
N LEU A 184 -3.29 -2.66 26.53
CA LEU A 184 -3.74 -2.54 25.16
C LEU A 184 -5.01 -1.74 25.25
N GLU A 185 -4.93 -0.53 24.72
CA GLU A 185 -6.08 0.34 24.71
C GLU A 185 -7.13 -0.40 23.93
N LYS A 186 -8.32 -0.50 24.53
CA LYS A 186 -9.41 -1.17 23.86
C LYS A 186 -9.58 -0.46 22.52
N PRO A 187 -9.44 -1.18 21.39
CA PRO A 187 -9.46 -0.52 20.12
C PRO A 187 -10.81 0.18 19.90
N PRO A 188 -10.88 1.23 19.04
CA PRO A 188 -12.08 2.02 18.85
C PRO A 188 -13.27 1.13 18.48
N GLU A 189 -14.45 1.45 18.99
CA GLU A 189 -15.67 0.70 18.68
C GLU A 189 -15.93 0.65 17.17
N ASN A 190 -16.50 -0.45 16.67
CA ASN A 190 -16.76 -0.67 15.24
C ASN A 190 -17.48 0.51 14.56
N ARG A 191 -18.49 1.10 15.23
CA ARG A 191 -19.23 2.27 14.76
C ARG A 191 -18.39 3.54 14.56
N LEU A 192 -17.20 3.61 15.17
CA LEU A 192 -16.26 4.72 14.99
C LEU A 192 -15.28 4.46 13.86
N LEU A 193 -15.01 3.18 13.54
CA LEU A 193 -14.16 2.77 12.43
C LEU A 193 -14.88 2.97 11.09
N PHE A 194 -16.10 2.44 10.98
CA PHE A 194 -16.91 2.51 9.75
C PHE A 194 -18.39 2.82 10.09
N PRO A 195 -18.71 4.08 10.44
CA PRO A 195 -20.08 4.48 10.77
C PRO A 195 -21.09 4.21 9.65
N GLU A 196 -20.65 4.20 8.38
CA GLU A 196 -21.46 3.95 7.20
C GLU A 196 -22.09 2.55 7.20
N TYR A 197 -21.40 1.54 7.74
CA TYR A 197 -21.90 0.15 7.75
C TYR A 197 -22.98 -0.08 8.82
N GLU A 198 -23.02 0.75 9.86
CA GLU A 198 -23.96 0.58 10.98
C GLU A 198 -25.42 0.77 10.56
N THR A 199 -25.65 1.59 9.54
CA THR A 199 -27.00 1.90 9.04
C THR A 199 -27.52 0.91 8.02
N LEU A 200 -26.66 0.02 7.52
CA LEU A 200 -27.00 -0.95 6.49
C LEU A 200 -27.53 -2.25 7.11
N SER A 201 -28.61 -2.78 6.53
CA SER A 201 -29.19 -4.06 6.90
C SER A 201 -28.54 -5.18 6.08
N CYS A 202 -28.22 -6.31 6.72
CA CYS A 202 -27.63 -7.46 6.05
C CYS A 202 -28.46 -8.72 6.35
N PRO A 203 -29.21 -9.25 5.36
CA PRO A 203 -29.99 -10.49 5.53
C PRO A 203 -29.14 -11.69 5.94
N TYR A 204 -27.86 -11.72 5.55
CA TYR A 204 -26.93 -12.79 5.93
C TYR A 204 -26.59 -12.74 7.42
N SER A 205 -26.56 -11.57 8.05
CA SER A 205 -26.36 -11.46 9.50
C SER A 205 -27.56 -12.05 10.25
N ASP A 206 -28.78 -11.79 9.79
CA ASP A 206 -30.00 -12.38 10.37
C ASP A 206 -30.01 -13.91 10.23
N LEU A 207 -29.65 -14.41 9.03
CA LEU A 207 -29.51 -15.84 8.77
C LEU A 207 -28.43 -16.47 9.66
N GLY A 208 -27.27 -15.84 9.78
CA GLY A 208 -26.18 -16.32 10.62
C GLY A 208 -26.60 -16.48 12.08
N ASN A 209 -27.30 -15.50 12.64
CA ASN A 209 -27.86 -15.59 13.99
C ASN A 209 -28.89 -16.73 14.13
N GLN A 210 -29.79 -16.89 13.16
CA GLN A 210 -30.76 -17.99 13.15
C GLN A 210 -30.08 -19.36 13.12
N LEU A 211 -29.01 -19.52 12.32
CA LEU A 211 -28.24 -20.77 12.26
C LEU A 211 -27.49 -21.04 13.55
N ILE A 212 -26.92 -20.02 14.19
CA ILE A 212 -26.26 -20.17 15.50
C ILE A 212 -27.24 -20.71 16.54
N ASP A 213 -28.46 -20.17 16.56
CA ASP A 213 -29.54 -20.62 17.47
C ASP A 213 -30.06 -22.01 17.11
N GLU A 214 -30.31 -22.29 15.82
CA GLU A 214 -30.84 -23.57 15.34
C GLU A 214 -29.89 -24.75 15.63
N PHE A 215 -28.59 -24.53 15.48
CA PHE A 215 -27.56 -25.55 15.71
C PHE A 215 -26.99 -25.57 17.14
N ASP A 216 -27.47 -24.70 18.04
CA ASP A 216 -27.02 -24.61 19.43
C ASP A 216 -25.49 -24.41 19.56
N ILE A 217 -24.93 -23.54 18.71
CA ILE A 217 -23.48 -23.25 18.66
C ILE A 217 -23.12 -21.86 19.22
N GLY A 218 -24.03 -21.23 19.97
CA GLY A 218 -23.84 -19.89 20.54
C GLY A 218 -22.58 -19.77 21.41
N ASP A 219 -22.32 -20.75 22.27
CA ASP A 219 -21.12 -20.76 23.13
C ASP A 219 -19.82 -20.86 22.30
N VAL A 220 -19.84 -21.64 21.21
CA VAL A 220 -18.69 -21.77 20.29
C VAL A 220 -18.45 -20.47 19.54
N TYR A 221 -19.51 -19.79 19.12
CA TYR A 221 -19.43 -18.49 18.47
C TYR A 221 -18.89 -17.41 19.42
N LEU A 222 -19.35 -17.37 20.68
CA LEU A 222 -18.82 -16.43 21.68
C LEU A 222 -17.34 -16.70 22.01
N ASP A 223 -16.92 -17.96 22.05
CA ASP A 223 -15.51 -18.32 22.17
C ASP A 223 -14.67 -17.82 20.99
N LEU A 224 -15.17 -17.97 19.76
CA LEU A 224 -14.52 -17.43 18.56
C LEU A 224 -14.36 -15.90 18.65
N LEU A 225 -15.43 -15.18 18.99
CA LEU A 225 -15.38 -13.72 19.16
C LEU A 225 -14.37 -13.30 20.23
N LYS A 226 -14.30 -14.05 21.32
CA LYS A 226 -13.31 -13.79 22.37
C LYS A 226 -11.88 -13.98 21.86
N ARG A 227 -11.61 -15.05 21.09
CA ARG A 227 -10.29 -15.27 20.48
C ARG A 227 -9.90 -14.13 19.54
N TYR A 228 -10.84 -13.65 18.72
CA TYR A 228 -10.59 -12.47 17.90
C TYR A 228 -10.38 -11.19 18.73
N GLU A 229 -11.13 -10.98 19.82
CA GLU A 229 -10.88 -9.85 20.74
C GLU A 229 -9.50 -9.96 21.41
N ASP A 230 -9.05 -11.16 21.76
CA ASP A 230 -7.72 -11.40 22.31
C ASP A 230 -6.61 -11.17 21.24
N ASP A 231 -6.83 -11.56 19.98
CA ASP A 231 -5.89 -11.28 18.87
C ASP A 231 -5.75 -9.77 18.59
N GLU A 232 -6.83 -9.00 18.76
CA GLU A 232 -6.84 -7.52 18.71
C GLU A 232 -5.96 -6.87 19.78
N MET A 233 -5.61 -7.63 20.81
CA MET A 233 -4.74 -7.21 21.89
C MET A 233 -3.27 -7.54 21.60
N GLU A 234 -2.93 -8.04 20.41
CA GLU A 234 -1.54 -8.10 19.94
C GLU A 234 -1.20 -6.92 19.02
N SER A 235 0.00 -6.37 19.19
CA SER A 235 0.45 -5.24 18.36
C SER A 235 0.87 -5.72 16.98
N ASP A 236 0.06 -5.41 15.97
CA ASP A 236 0.36 -5.66 14.56
C ASP A 236 0.33 -4.34 13.77
N THR A 237 1.49 -3.95 13.23
CA THR A 237 1.67 -2.71 12.45
C THR A 237 0.90 -2.72 11.13
N PHE A 238 0.62 -3.89 10.57
CA PHE A 238 0.02 -4.04 9.24
C PHE A 238 -1.47 -4.42 9.27
N ARG A 239 -2.05 -4.57 10.47
CA ARG A 239 -3.48 -4.89 10.61
C ARG A 239 -4.37 -3.71 10.29
N LEU A 240 -5.13 -3.85 9.21
CA LEU A 240 -6.04 -2.82 8.71
C LEU A 240 -7.30 -2.68 9.58
N ASN A 241 -7.83 -1.47 9.71
CA ASN A 241 -9.06 -1.16 10.43
C ASN A 241 -10.26 -1.96 9.91
N LEU A 242 -10.30 -2.24 8.60
CA LEU A 242 -11.34 -3.07 8.01
C LEU A 242 -11.36 -4.48 8.61
N PHE A 243 -10.20 -5.12 8.71
CA PHE A 243 -10.06 -6.43 9.36
C PHE A 243 -10.44 -6.36 10.83
N ARG A 244 -10.04 -5.29 11.52
CA ARG A 244 -10.45 -5.04 12.91
C ARG A 244 -11.97 -4.95 13.07
N TYR A 245 -12.65 -4.30 12.13
CA TYR A 245 -14.11 -4.18 12.11
C TYR A 245 -14.77 -5.57 11.96
N VAL A 246 -14.38 -6.33 10.94
CA VAL A 246 -15.01 -7.63 10.65
C VAL A 246 -14.63 -8.72 11.65
N HIS A 247 -13.46 -8.70 12.27
CA HIS A 247 -13.10 -9.66 13.34
C HIS A 247 -13.99 -9.50 14.57
N ARG A 248 -14.42 -8.26 14.88
CA ARG A 248 -15.28 -7.97 16.03
C ARG A 248 -16.77 -8.13 15.74
N ASP A 249 -17.15 -8.09 14.47
CA ASP A 249 -18.51 -8.42 14.02
C ASP A 249 -18.47 -9.26 12.72
N PRO A 250 -18.12 -10.56 12.79
CA PRO A 250 -17.93 -11.42 11.63
C PRO A 250 -19.18 -11.57 10.75
N LEU A 251 -20.36 -11.41 11.34
CA LEU A 251 -21.63 -11.47 10.60
C LEU A 251 -21.83 -10.26 9.66
N ARG A 252 -21.04 -9.19 9.81
CA ARG A 252 -21.03 -8.04 8.89
C ARG A 252 -20.15 -8.24 7.66
N PHE A 253 -19.30 -9.27 7.63
CA PHE A 253 -18.38 -9.50 6.51
C PHE A 253 -19.07 -9.51 5.12
N PRO A 254 -20.22 -10.19 4.92
CA PRO A 254 -20.90 -10.19 3.62
C PRO A 254 -21.31 -8.78 3.16
N LEU A 255 -21.78 -7.95 4.08
CA LEU A 255 -22.17 -6.56 3.80
C LEU A 255 -20.96 -5.73 3.36
N VAL A 256 -19.85 -5.87 4.09
CA VAL A 256 -18.60 -5.16 3.81
C VAL A 256 -18.06 -5.58 2.45
N ALA A 257 -18.04 -6.89 2.17
CA ALA A 257 -17.62 -7.43 0.88
C ALA A 257 -18.50 -6.91 -0.27
N GLU A 258 -19.82 -7.00 -0.16
CA GLU A 258 -20.75 -6.50 -1.19
C GLU A 258 -20.56 -5.00 -1.46
N LYS A 259 -20.37 -4.19 -0.41
CA LYS A 259 -20.14 -2.76 -0.56
C LYS A 259 -18.81 -2.47 -1.24
N ILE A 260 -17.72 -3.11 -0.83
CA ILE A 260 -16.40 -2.91 -1.43
C ILE A 260 -16.41 -3.35 -2.89
N SER A 261 -16.94 -4.54 -3.18
CA SER A 261 -17.03 -5.05 -4.55
C SER A 261 -17.89 -4.14 -5.43
N GLY A 262 -19.03 -3.65 -4.93
CA GLY A 262 -19.90 -2.74 -5.68
C GLY A 262 -19.28 -1.37 -5.93
N ASP A 263 -18.63 -0.77 -4.92
CA ASP A 263 -17.92 0.51 -5.08
C ASP A 263 -16.77 0.37 -6.09
N LEU A 264 -16.00 -0.72 -6.02
CA LEU A 264 -14.91 -1.01 -6.96
C LEU A 264 -15.42 -1.26 -8.38
N ASP A 265 -16.49 -2.05 -8.55
CA ASP A 265 -17.15 -2.29 -9.84
C ASP A 265 -17.59 -0.97 -10.50
N ASP A 266 -18.14 -0.03 -9.73
CA ASP A 266 -18.52 1.29 -10.24
C ASP A 266 -17.32 2.17 -10.64
N CYS A 267 -16.17 2.02 -9.97
CA CYS A 267 -14.90 2.65 -10.40
C CYS A 267 -14.39 1.98 -11.69
N GLY A 268 -14.48 0.65 -11.75
CA GLY A 268 -14.08 -0.20 -12.87
C GLY A 268 -14.73 0.16 -14.19
N LYS A 269 -16.07 0.30 -14.19
CA LYS A 269 -16.85 0.65 -15.40
C LYS A 269 -16.43 1.94 -16.09
N LYS A 270 -15.70 2.82 -15.39
CA LYS A 270 -15.18 4.07 -15.95
C LYS A 270 -13.70 3.96 -16.35
N VAL A 271 -13.04 2.86 -16.00
CA VAL A 271 -11.59 2.64 -16.08
C VAL A 271 -10.83 3.83 -15.47
N ASP A 272 -11.32 4.33 -14.33
CA ASP A 272 -10.70 5.46 -13.63
C ASP A 272 -9.66 4.93 -12.63
N LEU A 273 -8.47 4.61 -13.14
CA LEU A 273 -7.37 4.09 -12.31
C LEU A 273 -7.04 5.02 -11.11
N PRO A 274 -6.99 6.36 -11.25
CA PRO A 274 -6.85 7.25 -10.09
C PRO A 274 -7.96 7.08 -9.02
N GLU A 275 -9.22 6.89 -9.42
CA GLU A 275 -10.33 6.63 -8.50
C GLU A 275 -10.16 5.28 -7.76
N ILE A 276 -9.77 4.23 -8.48
CA ILE A 276 -9.49 2.89 -7.91
C ILE A 276 -8.34 2.96 -6.89
N ILE A 277 -7.23 3.63 -7.24
CA ILE A 277 -6.08 3.80 -6.34
C ILE A 277 -6.49 4.57 -5.08
N ARG A 278 -7.31 5.61 -5.22
CA ARG A 278 -7.78 6.41 -4.06
C ARG A 278 -8.69 5.58 -3.16
N TYR A 279 -9.60 4.80 -3.74
CA TYR A 279 -10.46 3.89 -2.98
C TYR A 279 -9.62 2.84 -2.24
N GLY A 280 -8.70 2.17 -2.95
CA GLY A 280 -7.79 1.21 -2.35
C GLY A 280 -6.91 1.82 -1.26
N SER A 281 -6.52 3.10 -1.38
CA SER A 281 -5.69 3.77 -0.38
C SER A 281 -6.40 3.79 0.97
N ASN A 282 -7.70 4.10 0.96
CA ASN A 282 -8.52 4.09 2.16
C ASN A 282 -8.66 2.67 2.74
N LEU A 283 -8.79 1.64 1.89
CA LEU A 283 -8.83 0.24 2.37
C LEU A 283 -7.53 -0.16 3.07
N LEU A 284 -6.41 0.42 2.67
CA LEU A 284 -5.09 0.20 3.28
C LEU A 284 -4.82 1.10 4.50
N ASP A 285 -5.82 1.83 5.00
CA ASP A 285 -5.72 2.85 6.06
C ASP A 285 -4.75 3.99 5.74
N GLU A 286 -4.56 4.27 4.46
CA GLU A 286 -3.70 5.33 3.96
C GLU A 286 -4.51 6.41 3.24
N SER A 287 -3.88 7.54 2.96
CA SER A 287 -4.47 8.58 2.12
C SER A 287 -3.49 9.01 1.05
N SER A 288 -3.93 9.01 -0.20
CA SER A 288 -3.20 9.65 -1.31
C SER A 288 -3.43 11.17 -1.37
N GLU A 289 -4.27 11.72 -0.48
CA GLU A 289 -4.57 13.15 -0.43
C GLU A 289 -3.49 13.93 0.34
N ASP A 290 -2.37 14.18 -0.31
CA ASP A 290 -1.24 14.91 0.28
C ASP A 290 -1.22 16.41 -0.09
N GLY A 291 -2.31 16.94 -0.64
CA GLY A 291 -2.43 18.34 -1.08
C GLY A 291 -1.66 18.71 -2.36
N GLN A 292 -0.88 17.78 -2.92
CA GLN A 292 -0.30 17.92 -4.25
C GLN A 292 -1.38 17.71 -5.33
N ALA A 293 -1.56 18.72 -6.19
CA ALA A 293 -2.57 18.70 -7.23
C ALA A 293 -2.22 17.70 -8.34
N ILE A 294 -3.24 16.98 -8.80
CA ILE A 294 -3.21 16.21 -10.05
C ILE A 294 -2.92 17.20 -11.20
N ILE A 295 -2.21 16.75 -12.23
CA ILE A 295 -1.80 17.60 -13.34
C ILE A 295 -2.97 17.76 -14.31
N GLY A 296 -3.24 18.99 -14.74
CA GLY A 296 -4.32 19.22 -15.70
C GLY A 296 -4.04 18.54 -17.04
N ILE A 297 -4.97 17.69 -17.48
CA ILE A 297 -4.92 17.06 -18.81
C ILE A 297 -4.93 18.16 -19.89
N PRO A 298 -3.98 18.16 -20.85
CA PRO A 298 -3.93 19.16 -21.90
C PRO A 298 -5.14 19.03 -22.84
N SER A 299 -5.83 20.14 -23.09
CA SER A 299 -6.86 20.24 -24.12
C SER A 299 -6.28 20.88 -25.38
N SER A 300 -5.36 20.19 -26.05
CA SER A 300 -4.61 20.69 -27.22
C SER A 300 -4.54 19.61 -28.30
N ARG A 301 -4.22 20.02 -29.53
CA ARG A 301 -3.81 19.10 -30.62
C ARG A 301 -2.32 19.16 -30.92
N GLU A 302 -1.60 20.02 -30.21
CA GLU A 302 -0.17 20.22 -30.39
C GLU A 302 0.61 19.10 -29.69
N PRO A 303 1.41 18.29 -30.40
CA PRO A 303 2.18 17.17 -29.82
C PRO A 303 2.98 17.56 -28.58
N GLU A 304 3.64 18.71 -28.60
CA GLU A 304 4.46 19.21 -27.49
C GLU A 304 3.67 19.41 -26.19
N ALA A 305 2.37 19.74 -26.27
CA ALA A 305 1.53 19.87 -25.09
C ALA A 305 1.34 18.52 -24.38
N HIS A 306 1.22 17.43 -25.15
CA HIS A 306 1.10 16.08 -24.60
C HIS A 306 2.44 15.54 -24.11
N LEU A 307 3.54 15.75 -24.86
CA LEU A 307 4.89 15.38 -24.41
C LEU A 307 5.26 16.10 -23.10
N SER A 308 4.93 17.39 -22.99
CA SER A 308 5.07 18.15 -21.76
C SER A 308 4.22 17.59 -20.61
N PHE A 309 3.01 17.12 -20.90
CA PHE A 309 2.16 16.46 -19.90
C PHE A 309 2.79 15.16 -19.39
N ILE A 310 3.28 14.29 -20.28
CA ILE A 310 3.97 13.04 -19.91
C ILE A 310 5.17 13.34 -19.00
N ARG A 311 6.03 14.29 -19.38
CA ARG A 311 7.18 14.72 -18.57
C ARG A 311 6.76 15.18 -17.18
N ASN A 312 5.75 16.04 -17.09
CA ASN A 312 5.32 16.59 -15.81
C ASN A 312 4.73 15.48 -14.91
N VAL A 313 3.98 14.55 -15.48
CA VAL A 313 3.39 13.41 -14.76
C VAL A 313 4.49 12.51 -14.20
N VAL A 314 5.41 12.03 -15.04
CA VAL A 314 6.43 11.07 -14.60
C VAL A 314 7.40 11.68 -13.57
N LEU A 315 7.80 12.95 -13.74
CA LEU A 315 8.68 13.64 -12.78
C LEU A 315 7.97 13.94 -11.45
N SER A 316 6.67 14.24 -11.49
CA SER A 316 5.88 14.47 -10.27
C SER A 316 5.64 13.16 -9.51
N ALA A 317 5.35 12.07 -10.22
CA ALA A 317 5.27 10.74 -9.64
C ALA A 317 6.60 10.35 -8.99
N LEU A 318 7.74 10.56 -9.68
CA LEU A 318 9.07 10.24 -9.14
C LEU A 318 9.36 11.00 -7.84
N THR A 319 8.95 12.26 -7.76
CA THR A 319 9.11 13.06 -6.54
C THR A 319 8.37 12.44 -5.37
N MET A 320 7.14 11.97 -5.57
CA MET A 320 6.35 11.29 -4.53
C MET A 320 6.90 9.92 -4.18
N ARG A 321 7.33 9.13 -5.17
CA ARG A 321 8.01 7.85 -4.93
C ARG A 321 9.27 8.04 -4.10
N ASN A 322 10.09 9.04 -4.41
CA ASN A 322 11.33 9.29 -3.67
C ASN A 322 11.06 9.73 -2.23
N ARG A 323 10.00 10.51 -2.00
CA ARG A 323 9.52 10.82 -0.65
C ARG A 323 9.08 9.56 0.10
N ALA A 324 8.38 8.64 -0.57
CA ALA A 324 7.90 7.40 0.06
C ALA A 324 9.00 6.61 0.76
N PHE A 325 10.23 6.71 0.25
CA PHE A 325 11.41 6.01 0.75
C PHE A 325 12.54 6.95 1.18
N GLU A 326 12.25 8.21 1.52
CA GLU A 326 13.27 9.20 1.89
C GLU A 326 14.00 8.87 3.19
N THR A 327 13.37 8.08 4.05
CA THR A 327 13.90 7.61 5.33
C THR A 327 14.81 6.40 5.19
N LEU A 328 14.80 5.74 4.04
CA LEU A 328 15.56 4.53 3.76
C LEU A 328 16.84 4.88 2.99
N GLU A 329 17.97 4.34 3.44
CA GLU A 329 19.23 4.40 2.69
C GLU A 329 19.14 3.50 1.44
N GLU A 330 19.98 3.74 0.43
CA GLU A 330 19.98 2.91 -0.80
C GLU A 330 20.24 1.43 -0.51
N GLU A 331 21.13 1.12 0.44
CA GLU A 331 21.41 -0.26 0.89
C GLU A 331 20.16 -0.95 1.50
N ASP A 332 19.25 -0.18 2.12
CA ASP A 332 18.00 -0.72 2.67
C ASP A 332 16.95 -0.95 1.57
N LYS A 333 16.93 -0.10 0.54
CA LYS A 333 16.06 -0.29 -0.64
C LYS A 333 16.50 -1.50 -1.46
N GLU A 334 17.79 -1.66 -1.70
CA GLU A 334 18.38 -2.85 -2.34
C GLU A 334 18.05 -4.10 -1.51
N PHE A 335 18.23 -4.04 -0.19
CA PHE A 335 17.87 -5.15 0.70
C PHE A 335 16.39 -5.54 0.58
N LEU A 336 15.47 -4.56 0.60
CA LEU A 336 14.04 -4.82 0.43
C LEU A 336 13.74 -5.43 -0.94
N PHE A 337 14.30 -4.87 -2.00
CA PHE A 337 14.11 -5.36 -3.37
C PHE A 337 14.49 -6.84 -3.49
N GLU A 338 15.65 -7.23 -2.94
CA GLU A 338 16.14 -8.61 -2.99
C GLU A 338 15.38 -9.57 -2.06
N ASN A 339 14.94 -9.11 -0.89
CA ASN A 339 14.46 -10.00 0.18
C ASN A 339 12.94 -10.07 0.32
N LEU A 340 12.17 -9.10 -0.18
CA LEU A 340 10.70 -9.15 -0.11
C LEU A 340 10.08 -10.34 -0.87
N PRO A 341 10.52 -10.70 -2.11
CA PRO A 341 10.01 -11.89 -2.78
C PRO A 341 10.21 -13.16 -1.95
N LEU A 342 11.41 -13.33 -1.38
CA LEU A 342 11.76 -14.47 -0.54
C LEU A 342 10.93 -14.51 0.75
N LEU A 343 10.72 -13.35 1.39
CA LEU A 343 9.89 -13.23 2.58
C LEU A 343 8.44 -13.67 2.32
N ILE A 344 7.89 -13.28 1.16
CA ILE A 344 6.53 -13.67 0.73
C ILE A 344 6.46 -15.17 0.46
N GLU A 345 7.44 -15.72 -0.28
CA GLU A 345 7.51 -17.13 -0.62
C GLU A 345 7.66 -18.04 0.61
N ASN A 346 8.38 -17.58 1.63
CA ASN A 346 8.60 -18.30 2.87
C ASN A 346 7.49 -18.07 3.92
N GLY A 347 6.42 -17.34 3.61
CA GLY A 347 5.25 -17.23 4.48
C GLY A 347 5.40 -16.32 5.72
N PHE A 348 6.30 -15.33 5.68
CA PHE A 348 6.48 -14.33 6.75
C PHE A 348 6.93 -14.88 8.12
N GLU A 349 7.60 -16.03 8.16
CA GLU A 349 7.95 -16.71 9.42
C GLU A 349 8.92 -15.87 10.29
N THR A 350 8.48 -15.47 11.49
CA THR A 350 9.32 -14.75 12.47
C THR A 350 9.58 -15.55 13.75
N ASP A 351 9.12 -16.79 13.85
CA ASP A 351 9.24 -17.61 15.06
C ASP A 351 10.23 -18.78 14.91
N SER A 352 10.94 -19.06 16.00
CA SER A 352 12.07 -20.00 16.10
C SER A 352 11.73 -21.48 15.87
N THR A 353 10.45 -21.81 15.77
CA THR A 353 9.99 -23.19 15.59
C THR A 353 9.90 -23.62 14.13
N GLU A 354 9.84 -22.67 13.20
CA GLU A 354 9.62 -22.90 11.77
C GLU A 354 10.75 -22.36 10.88
N ALA A 355 11.39 -21.23 11.25
CA ALA A 355 12.52 -20.66 10.51
C ALA A 355 13.73 -21.61 10.41
N GLU A 356 14.37 -21.71 9.23
CA GLU A 356 15.48 -22.64 9.01
C GLU A 356 16.75 -22.22 9.78
N SER A 357 16.86 -20.93 10.14
CA SER A 357 17.99 -20.38 10.90
C SER A 357 17.68 -19.05 11.62
N GLU A 358 18.49 -18.73 12.63
CA GLU A 358 18.46 -17.43 13.34
C GLU A 358 18.78 -16.24 12.41
N GLU A 359 19.52 -16.49 11.32
CA GLU A 359 19.83 -15.47 10.30
C GLU A 359 18.59 -15.09 9.48
N GLU A 360 17.71 -16.05 9.16
CA GLU A 360 16.47 -15.81 8.43
C GLU A 360 15.49 -14.98 9.25
N ILE A 361 15.35 -15.29 10.54
CA ILE A 361 14.54 -14.48 11.47
C ILE A 361 15.03 -13.03 11.49
N GLN A 362 16.34 -12.80 11.59
CA GLN A 362 16.91 -11.46 11.61
C GLN A 362 16.66 -10.70 10.29
N LYS A 363 16.69 -11.40 9.14
CA LYS A 363 16.35 -10.81 7.84
C LYS A 363 14.88 -10.42 7.77
N ASN A 364 13.99 -11.31 8.20
CA ASN A 364 12.55 -11.08 8.21
C ASN A 364 12.18 -9.92 9.15
N GLU A 365 12.74 -9.89 10.36
CA GLU A 365 12.58 -8.78 11.30
C GLU A 365 13.12 -7.45 10.75
N ARG A 366 14.25 -7.48 10.03
CA ARG A 366 14.77 -6.28 9.36
C ARG A 366 13.82 -5.80 8.27
N ALA A 367 13.33 -6.70 7.41
CA ALA A 367 12.40 -6.35 6.33
C ALA A 367 11.11 -5.75 6.89
N LEU A 368 10.47 -6.39 7.87
CA LEU A 368 9.24 -5.90 8.52
C LEU A 368 9.43 -4.54 9.19
N ARG A 369 10.60 -4.29 9.80
CA ARG A 369 10.91 -2.97 10.35
C ARG A 369 11.01 -1.91 9.27
N LEU A 370 11.75 -2.16 8.19
CA LEU A 370 11.92 -1.20 7.09
C LEU A 370 10.59 -0.94 6.36
N LEU A 371 9.75 -1.96 6.20
CA LEU A 371 8.38 -1.83 5.68
C LEU A 371 7.52 -0.89 6.51
N GLY A 372 7.73 -0.84 7.83
CA GLY A 372 7.05 0.11 8.73
C GLY A 372 7.59 1.53 8.67
N GLU A 373 8.71 1.78 7.99
CA GLU A 373 9.34 3.10 7.85
C GLU A 373 8.95 3.83 6.56
N ALA A 374 8.33 3.14 5.59
CA ALA A 374 7.88 3.71 4.33
C ALA A 374 6.66 4.64 4.50
N ASP A 375 6.61 5.73 3.71
CA ASP A 375 5.44 6.62 3.62
C ASP A 375 4.52 6.10 2.49
N TYR A 376 3.59 5.21 2.85
CA TYR A 376 2.63 4.59 1.93
C TYR A 376 1.73 5.62 1.26
N GLY A 377 1.29 6.66 1.96
CA GLY A 377 0.50 7.75 1.36
C GLY A 377 1.21 8.41 0.19
N ALA A 378 2.52 8.70 0.33
CA ALA A 378 3.34 9.22 -0.77
C ALA A 378 3.53 8.20 -1.91
N LEU A 379 3.71 6.91 -1.60
CA LEU A 379 3.82 5.84 -2.59
C LEU A 379 2.55 5.72 -3.43
N LEU A 380 1.38 5.71 -2.77
CA LEU A 380 0.08 5.62 -3.43
C LEU A 380 -0.25 6.89 -4.21
N LYS A 381 0.21 8.07 -3.73
CA LYS A 381 0.11 9.32 -4.50
C LYS A 381 0.98 9.31 -5.76
N SER A 382 2.18 8.71 -5.70
CA SER A 382 3.00 8.49 -6.90
C SER A 382 2.22 7.71 -7.95
N ALA A 383 1.57 6.61 -7.54
CA ALA A 383 0.78 5.78 -8.44
C ALA A 383 -0.44 6.53 -9.00
N GLU A 384 -1.19 7.26 -8.16
CA GLU A 384 -2.34 8.07 -8.59
C GLU A 384 -1.93 9.13 -9.63
N ILE A 385 -0.77 9.78 -9.46
CA ILE A 385 -0.25 10.74 -10.42
C ILE A 385 0.13 10.04 -11.73
N LEU A 386 0.84 8.91 -11.67
CA LEU A 386 1.31 8.19 -12.85
C LEU A 386 0.14 7.63 -13.68
N ALA A 387 -0.91 7.15 -13.02
CA ALA A 387 -2.14 6.63 -13.62
C ALA A 387 -2.90 7.66 -14.48
N GLN A 388 -2.57 8.94 -14.42
CA GLN A 388 -3.11 9.93 -15.36
C GLN A 388 -2.73 9.66 -16.83
N LEU A 389 -1.62 8.96 -17.08
CA LEU A 389 -1.22 8.57 -18.43
C LEU A 389 -2.16 7.48 -19.01
N ALA A 390 -2.90 6.77 -18.17
CA ALA A 390 -3.89 5.78 -18.57
C ALA A 390 -5.29 6.39 -18.82
N ASN A 391 -5.41 7.72 -18.86
CA ASN A 391 -6.71 8.36 -19.07
C ASN A 391 -7.18 8.19 -20.53
N ALA A 392 -8.25 7.42 -20.74
CA ALA A 392 -8.80 7.09 -22.06
C ALA A 392 -9.04 8.32 -22.97
N LYS A 393 -9.60 9.41 -22.40
CA LYS A 393 -9.85 10.64 -23.17
C LYS A 393 -8.55 11.29 -23.62
N TRP A 394 -7.57 11.41 -22.71
CA TRP A 394 -6.26 11.96 -23.04
C TRP A 394 -5.53 11.09 -24.07
N LEU A 395 -5.55 9.77 -23.92
CA LEU A 395 -4.92 8.83 -24.86
C LEU A 395 -5.50 8.98 -26.27
N SER A 396 -6.82 9.13 -26.39
CA SER A 396 -7.49 9.40 -27.67
C SER A 396 -7.00 10.71 -28.31
N ASP A 397 -6.95 11.80 -27.53
CA ASP A 397 -6.45 13.09 -28.01
C ASP A 397 -4.94 13.03 -28.36
N PHE A 398 -4.14 12.32 -27.56
CA PHE A 398 -2.71 12.11 -27.75
C PHE A 398 -2.42 11.36 -29.04
N ARG A 399 -3.08 10.21 -29.25
CA ARG A 399 -2.95 9.42 -30.49
C ARG A 399 -3.29 10.26 -31.71
N GLY A 400 -4.38 11.05 -31.63
CA GLY A 400 -4.76 11.98 -32.69
C GLY A 400 -3.73 13.08 -32.98
N ALA A 401 -3.01 13.55 -31.97
CA ALA A 401 -1.92 14.53 -32.12
C ALA A 401 -0.64 13.88 -32.69
N MET A 402 -0.36 12.63 -32.35
CA MET A 402 0.89 11.95 -32.72
C MET A 402 0.84 11.27 -34.10
N ILE A 403 -0.34 11.02 -34.67
CA ILE A 403 -0.49 10.25 -35.94
C ILE A 403 0.30 10.82 -37.13
N ASP A 404 0.44 12.15 -37.19
CA ASP A 404 1.19 12.86 -38.24
C ASP A 404 2.53 13.41 -37.70
N TYR A 405 2.85 13.18 -36.43
CA TYR A 405 4.08 13.66 -35.83
C TYR A 405 5.26 12.85 -36.37
N HIS A 406 6.31 13.56 -36.78
CA HIS A 406 7.56 12.96 -37.18
C HIS A 406 8.66 13.63 -36.38
N SER A 407 9.44 12.83 -35.63
CA SER A 407 10.62 13.37 -34.98
C SER A 407 11.56 13.95 -36.04
N PRO A 408 12.15 15.13 -35.79
CA PRO A 408 13.17 15.71 -36.67
C PRO A 408 14.44 14.85 -36.73
N GLU A 409 14.64 13.94 -35.77
CA GLU A 409 15.79 13.03 -35.66
C GLU A 409 15.34 11.57 -35.69
N THR A 410 16.13 10.73 -36.36
CA THR A 410 15.92 9.27 -36.33
C THR A 410 16.47 8.71 -35.01
N HIS A 411 15.63 7.99 -34.28
CA HIS A 411 16.02 7.36 -33.02
C HIS A 411 16.42 5.91 -33.24
N THR A 412 17.45 5.45 -32.54
CA THR A 412 17.82 4.03 -32.49
C THR A 412 18.20 3.72 -31.06
N ILE A 413 17.40 2.89 -30.41
CA ILE A 413 17.51 2.57 -28.98
C ILE A 413 17.80 1.08 -28.87
N ARG A 414 18.83 0.71 -28.11
CA ARG A 414 19.18 -0.71 -27.91
C ARG A 414 18.02 -1.39 -27.20
N GLY A 415 17.58 -2.54 -27.71
CA GLY A 415 16.43 -3.26 -27.16
C GLY A 415 15.08 -2.76 -27.70
N ILE A 416 15.07 -1.81 -28.65
CA ILE A 416 13.85 -1.42 -29.35
C ILE A 416 14.07 -1.59 -30.86
N GLY A 417 13.25 -2.42 -31.49
CA GLY A 417 13.20 -2.61 -32.94
C GLY A 417 11.86 -2.17 -33.49
N GLY A 418 11.85 -1.51 -34.64
CA GLY A 418 10.62 -0.94 -35.21
C GLY A 418 10.74 0.57 -35.42
N ASP A 419 9.60 1.25 -35.53
CA ASP A 419 9.56 2.70 -35.73
C ASP A 419 9.48 3.42 -34.37
N ILE A 420 10.39 4.37 -34.17
CA ILE A 420 10.42 5.19 -32.94
C ILE A 420 10.09 6.61 -33.35
N ILE A 421 8.89 7.04 -32.99
CA ILE A 421 8.36 8.36 -33.33
C ILE A 421 8.96 9.44 -32.45
N TYR A 422 9.22 9.14 -31.18
CA TYR A 422 9.81 10.07 -30.23
C TYR A 422 10.59 9.35 -29.13
N ALA A 423 11.68 9.96 -28.67
CA ALA A 423 12.41 9.52 -27.50
C ALA A 423 13.03 10.69 -26.74
N GLU A 424 12.99 10.64 -25.40
CA GLU A 424 13.58 11.65 -24.53
C GLU A 424 14.06 11.03 -23.22
N ASP A 425 15.31 11.29 -22.85
CA ASP A 425 15.83 10.97 -21.51
C ASP A 425 15.36 11.99 -20.48
N THR A 426 14.81 11.50 -19.37
CA THR A 426 14.41 12.35 -18.23
C THR A 426 15.05 11.87 -16.93
N GLY A 427 14.90 12.67 -15.86
CA GLY A 427 15.33 12.26 -14.52
C GLY A 427 14.55 11.06 -13.95
N ALA A 428 13.41 10.69 -14.55
CA ALA A 428 12.63 9.51 -14.18
C ALA A 428 12.95 8.27 -15.04
N GLY A 429 13.81 8.43 -16.06
CA GLY A 429 14.10 7.41 -17.06
C GLY A 429 13.65 7.84 -18.46
N LEU A 430 13.83 6.92 -19.41
CA LEU A 430 13.55 7.15 -20.83
C LEU A 430 12.04 7.21 -21.09
N ILE A 431 11.62 8.16 -21.92
CA ILE A 431 10.28 8.22 -22.53
C ILE A 431 10.43 7.78 -23.99
N VAL A 432 9.60 6.84 -24.44
CA VAL A 432 9.57 6.34 -25.83
C VAL A 432 8.14 6.35 -26.35
N ILE A 433 7.97 6.85 -27.57
CA ILE A 433 6.71 6.70 -28.34
C ILE A 433 7.00 5.86 -29.58
N GLY A 434 6.37 4.68 -29.65
CA GLY A 434 6.41 3.76 -30.77
C GLY A 434 5.54 4.20 -31.94
N GLY A 435 5.80 3.70 -33.14
CA GLY A 435 4.97 3.94 -34.32
C GLY A 435 3.94 2.85 -34.55
N ALA A 436 2.90 3.14 -35.34
CA ALA A 436 1.74 2.25 -35.55
C ALA A 436 2.03 0.98 -36.42
N GLY A 437 3.28 0.56 -36.53
CA GLY A 437 3.71 -0.63 -37.26
C GLY A 437 4.30 -1.66 -36.29
N PRO A 438 4.60 -2.89 -36.73
CA PRO A 438 5.09 -3.92 -35.83
C PRO A 438 6.44 -3.53 -35.20
N ASN A 439 6.46 -3.47 -33.88
CA ASN A 439 7.60 -3.15 -33.05
C ASN A 439 7.99 -4.31 -32.13
N ARG A 440 9.18 -4.19 -31.56
CA ARG A 440 9.75 -5.14 -30.63
C ARG A 440 10.44 -4.40 -29.50
N TYR A 441 9.96 -4.61 -28.29
CA TYR A 441 10.43 -3.98 -27.07
C TYR A 441 11.05 -5.02 -26.14
N GLU A 442 12.33 -4.85 -25.85
CA GLU A 442 13.18 -5.72 -25.02
C GLU A 442 13.90 -4.93 -23.93
N MET A 443 13.36 -3.77 -23.57
CA MET A 443 13.82 -2.97 -22.46
C MET A 443 12.64 -2.27 -21.81
N SER A 444 12.79 -1.86 -20.55
CA SER A 444 11.73 -1.20 -19.79
C SER A 444 12.06 0.29 -19.60
N PRO A 445 11.58 1.18 -20.49
CA PRO A 445 11.64 2.62 -20.24
C PRO A 445 10.71 3.03 -19.09
N ALA A 446 10.83 4.27 -18.64
CA ALA A 446 9.92 4.84 -17.64
C ALA A 446 8.51 5.05 -18.23
N VAL A 447 8.44 5.42 -19.52
CA VAL A 447 7.20 5.50 -20.27
C VAL A 447 7.45 4.93 -21.67
N LEU A 448 6.63 3.97 -22.07
CA LEU A 448 6.45 3.48 -23.43
C LEU A 448 4.99 3.67 -23.81
N ILE A 449 4.74 4.38 -24.91
CA ILE A 449 3.41 4.42 -25.53
C ILE A 449 3.57 3.99 -26.98
N ASP A 450 3.02 2.85 -27.34
CA ASP A 450 2.92 2.40 -28.72
C ASP A 450 1.61 2.92 -29.33
N LEU A 451 1.63 3.26 -30.63
CA LEU A 451 0.46 3.79 -31.35
C LEU A 451 -0.33 2.70 -32.08
N GLY A 452 0.18 1.47 -32.07
CA GLY A 452 -0.44 0.22 -32.46
C GLY A 452 0.45 -0.64 -33.36
N GLY A 453 -0.08 -1.78 -33.78
CA GLY A 453 0.68 -2.78 -34.54
C GLY A 453 0.62 -4.10 -33.81
N ASN A 454 1.09 -5.18 -34.44
CA ASN A 454 1.21 -6.46 -33.74
C ASN A 454 2.63 -6.56 -33.20
N ASP A 455 2.76 -6.34 -31.90
CA ASP A 455 4.00 -6.04 -31.23
C ASP A 455 4.45 -7.18 -30.32
N PHE A 456 5.74 -7.15 -30.00
CA PHE A 456 6.33 -8.05 -29.01
C PHE A 456 6.94 -7.24 -27.88
N TYR A 457 6.54 -7.55 -26.65
CA TYR A 457 7.09 -6.99 -25.43
C TYR A 457 7.73 -8.10 -24.61
N GLY A 458 9.02 -8.03 -24.34
CA GLY A 458 9.66 -9.02 -23.49
C GLY A 458 10.95 -8.59 -22.85
N ASP A 459 11.65 -9.57 -22.28
CA ASP A 459 12.94 -9.35 -21.63
C ASP A 459 14.06 -9.19 -22.66
N GLY A 460 14.96 -8.23 -22.45
CA GLY A 460 16.19 -8.11 -23.24
C GLY A 460 17.30 -9.05 -22.79
N ASP A 461 18.32 -9.22 -23.65
CA ASP A 461 19.49 -10.06 -23.37
C ASP A 461 20.30 -9.62 -22.12
N ASP A 462 20.18 -8.35 -21.70
CA ASP A 462 20.76 -7.76 -20.49
C ASP A 462 19.64 -7.54 -19.43
N SER A 463 18.77 -8.53 -19.18
CA SER A 463 17.67 -8.45 -18.21
C SER A 463 18.15 -8.40 -16.75
N ASP A 464 19.14 -7.56 -16.44
CA ASP A 464 19.18 -6.89 -15.15
C ASP A 464 17.92 -6.01 -15.15
N PHE A 465 16.90 -6.58 -14.55
CA PHE A 465 15.74 -5.91 -14.01
C PHE A 465 15.84 -4.39 -14.01
N SER A 466 14.89 -3.74 -14.68
CA SER A 466 14.81 -2.29 -14.65
C SER A 466 14.63 -1.83 -13.21
N GLU A 467 15.71 -1.30 -12.61
CA GLU A 467 15.71 -0.56 -11.35
C GLU A 467 14.83 0.70 -11.41
N ASN A 468 14.21 1.01 -12.56
CA ASN A 468 13.30 2.13 -12.68
C ASN A 468 12.12 1.91 -11.73
N PRO A 469 11.95 2.80 -10.73
CA PRO A 469 10.88 2.65 -9.77
C PRO A 469 9.52 3.04 -10.35
N LEU A 470 9.48 3.55 -11.58
CA LEU A 470 8.27 3.90 -12.31
C LEU A 470 8.37 3.34 -13.73
N SER A 471 7.35 2.61 -14.17
CA SER A 471 7.23 2.15 -15.54
C SER A 471 5.77 2.21 -15.98
N VAL A 472 5.55 2.76 -17.18
CA VAL A 472 4.25 2.82 -17.84
C VAL A 472 4.44 2.26 -19.24
N LEU A 473 3.64 1.26 -19.60
CA LEU A 473 3.52 0.70 -20.94
C LEU A 473 2.07 0.88 -21.37
N ILE A 474 1.86 1.53 -22.51
CA ILE A 474 0.54 1.66 -23.13
C ILE A 474 0.64 1.19 -24.57
N ASP A 475 -0.09 0.13 -24.95
CA ASP A 475 -0.34 -0.18 -26.36
C ASP A 475 -1.72 0.36 -26.76
N CYS A 476 -1.85 0.83 -28.02
CA CYS A 476 -3.09 1.45 -28.48
C CYS A 476 -3.99 0.55 -29.34
N SER A 477 -3.44 -0.49 -29.96
CA SER A 477 -4.15 -1.46 -30.75
C SER A 477 -3.17 -2.50 -31.31
N GLY A 478 -3.50 -3.78 -31.23
CA GLY A 478 -2.61 -4.81 -31.75
C GLY A 478 -3.22 -6.19 -31.72
N ASN A 479 -2.40 -7.20 -31.96
CA ASN A 479 -2.61 -8.51 -31.35
C ASN A 479 -1.21 -8.91 -30.94
N ASP A 480 -0.94 -8.75 -29.66
CA ASP A 480 0.38 -8.54 -29.10
C ASP A 480 0.80 -9.68 -28.20
N GLU A 481 2.11 -9.84 -28.09
CA GLU A 481 2.72 -10.86 -27.25
C GLU A 481 3.54 -10.20 -26.14
N TYR A 482 3.07 -10.36 -24.91
CA TYR A 482 3.75 -9.94 -23.70
C TYR A 482 4.41 -11.15 -23.04
N SER A 483 5.74 -11.24 -23.07
CA SER A 483 6.49 -12.40 -22.58
C SER A 483 7.57 -12.00 -21.57
N ALA A 484 7.40 -12.40 -20.31
CA ALA A 484 8.35 -12.17 -19.24
C ALA A 484 8.81 -13.48 -18.57
N THR A 485 10.13 -13.68 -18.52
CA THR A 485 10.79 -14.68 -17.70
C THR A 485 11.26 -14.09 -16.37
N ALA A 486 11.60 -12.80 -16.36
CA ALA A 486 11.89 -12.03 -15.17
C ALA A 486 10.65 -11.87 -14.25
N THR A 487 10.90 -11.56 -12.98
CA THR A 487 9.84 -11.15 -12.05
C THR A 487 9.43 -9.69 -12.30
N PHE A 488 8.43 -9.17 -11.58
CA PHE A 488 7.99 -7.76 -11.63
C PHE A 488 7.90 -7.17 -13.04
N ALA A 489 7.29 -7.92 -13.95
CA ALA A 489 7.01 -7.50 -15.32
C ALA A 489 5.49 -7.32 -15.54
N GLN A 490 5.12 -6.86 -16.74
CA GLN A 490 3.72 -6.74 -17.16
C GLN A 490 2.88 -5.93 -16.16
N GLY A 491 3.28 -4.67 -15.96
CA GLY A 491 2.59 -3.74 -15.07
C GLY A 491 2.81 -3.99 -13.58
N ALA A 492 3.71 -4.88 -13.17
CA ALA A 492 4.02 -5.06 -11.76
C ALA A 492 4.90 -3.94 -11.17
N GLY A 493 4.73 -3.65 -9.88
CA GLY A 493 5.45 -2.61 -9.17
C GLY A 493 6.11 -3.12 -7.88
N ILE A 494 7.41 -2.85 -7.72
CA ILE A 494 8.16 -3.08 -6.49
C ILE A 494 8.93 -1.82 -6.07
N LEU A 495 8.77 -1.39 -4.80
CA LEU A 495 9.29 -0.10 -4.30
C LEU A 495 8.92 1.09 -5.22
N GLY A 496 7.75 1.04 -5.84
CA GLY A 496 7.47 1.83 -7.03
C GLY A 496 6.11 1.55 -7.65
N THR A 497 5.93 1.98 -8.90
CA THR A 497 4.69 1.81 -9.66
C THR A 497 4.96 1.24 -11.05
N GLY A 498 4.29 0.15 -11.38
CA GLY A 498 4.19 -0.38 -12.74
C GLY A 498 2.76 -0.22 -13.27
N ILE A 499 2.62 0.20 -14.52
CA ILE A 499 1.34 0.24 -15.24
C ILE A 499 1.56 -0.36 -16.62
N LEU A 500 0.75 -1.36 -16.97
CA LEU A 500 0.56 -1.85 -18.32
C LEU A 500 -0.89 -1.60 -18.70
N MET A 501 -1.13 -0.96 -19.83
CA MET A 501 -2.46 -0.75 -20.39
C MET A 501 -2.46 -1.13 -21.87
N ASP A 502 -3.18 -2.19 -22.20
CA ASP A 502 -3.55 -2.48 -23.58
C ASP A 502 -4.94 -1.91 -23.84
N LEU A 503 -5.14 -1.28 -24.99
CA LEU A 503 -6.41 -0.66 -25.34
C LEU A 503 -7.26 -1.53 -26.26
N ALA A 504 -6.66 -2.42 -27.06
CA ALA A 504 -7.39 -3.26 -27.99
C ALA A 504 -6.50 -4.33 -28.63
N GLY A 505 -6.97 -5.57 -28.64
CA GLY A 505 -6.33 -6.61 -29.44
C GLY A 505 -6.93 -7.97 -29.22
N ASP A 506 -6.22 -9.03 -29.61
CA ASP A 506 -6.44 -10.34 -28.98
C ASP A 506 -5.05 -10.77 -28.54
N ASP A 507 -4.75 -10.57 -27.27
CA ASP A 507 -3.41 -10.50 -26.75
C ASP A 507 -3.05 -11.74 -25.94
N THR A 508 -1.75 -11.91 -25.73
CA THR A 508 -1.23 -13.04 -24.97
C THR A 508 -0.18 -12.59 -23.97
N TYR A 509 -0.48 -12.82 -22.70
CA TYR A 509 0.37 -12.49 -21.56
C TYR A 509 0.98 -13.75 -20.95
N HIS A 510 2.28 -13.92 -21.15
CA HIS A 510 3.07 -15.01 -20.57
C HIS A 510 4.05 -14.49 -19.54
N SER A 511 3.92 -14.93 -18.29
CA SER A 511 4.85 -14.57 -17.22
C SER A 511 5.20 -15.74 -16.31
N THR A 512 6.23 -15.57 -15.49
CA THR A 512 6.61 -16.55 -14.46
C THR A 512 6.02 -16.16 -13.11
N ARG A 513 6.58 -15.17 -12.44
CA ARG A 513 6.20 -14.79 -11.07
C ARG A 513 6.17 -13.29 -10.87
N PHE A 514 5.44 -12.83 -9.84
CA PHE A 514 5.37 -11.43 -9.45
C PHE A 514 5.03 -10.48 -10.60
N SER A 515 4.19 -10.90 -11.55
CA SER A 515 3.90 -10.16 -12.78
C SER A 515 2.40 -9.90 -12.93
N GLN A 516 1.97 -9.35 -14.06
CA GLN A 516 0.54 -9.15 -14.39
C GLN A 516 -0.18 -8.32 -13.32
N GLY A 517 0.28 -7.09 -13.16
CA GLY A 517 -0.30 -6.13 -12.22
C GLY A 517 -0.03 -6.46 -10.75
N THR A 518 1.07 -7.14 -10.41
CA THR A 518 1.42 -7.45 -9.02
C THR A 518 2.09 -6.26 -8.30
N GLY A 519 1.70 -5.96 -7.06
CA GLY A 519 2.32 -4.90 -6.25
C GLY A 519 3.00 -5.43 -4.98
N VAL A 520 4.28 -5.12 -4.79
CA VAL A 520 5.04 -5.49 -3.58
C VAL A 520 5.77 -4.27 -3.03
N LEU A 521 5.34 -3.75 -1.87
CA LEU A 521 5.77 -2.41 -1.40
C LEU A 521 5.66 -1.38 -2.54
N GLY A 522 4.54 -1.44 -3.27
CA GLY A 522 4.40 -0.80 -4.57
C GLY A 522 2.99 -0.95 -5.13
N VAL A 523 2.77 -0.37 -6.30
CA VAL A 523 1.50 -0.47 -7.03
C VAL A 523 1.77 -1.10 -8.40
N GLY A 524 1.16 -2.25 -8.65
CA GLY A 524 1.15 -2.88 -9.97
C GLY A 524 -0.25 -2.80 -10.58
N ILE A 525 -0.32 -2.43 -11.86
CA ILE A 525 -1.57 -2.35 -12.62
C ILE A 525 -1.34 -2.98 -13.99
N LEU A 526 -2.18 -3.96 -14.33
CA LEU A 526 -2.41 -4.41 -15.71
C LEU A 526 -3.87 -4.09 -16.06
N ALA A 527 -4.10 -3.39 -17.15
CA ALA A 527 -5.43 -3.12 -17.66
C ALA A 527 -5.50 -3.52 -19.14
N ASP A 528 -6.40 -4.42 -19.47
CA ASP A 528 -6.78 -4.75 -20.84
C ASP A 528 -8.25 -4.31 -21.05
N LEU A 529 -8.55 -3.73 -22.20
CA LEU A 529 -9.82 -3.03 -22.42
C LEU A 529 -10.71 -3.65 -23.50
N GLU A 530 -10.14 -4.28 -24.53
CA GLU A 530 -10.90 -4.91 -25.61
C GLU A 530 -10.11 -6.12 -26.14
N GLY A 531 -10.69 -7.32 -26.15
CA GLY A 531 -10.05 -8.46 -26.81
C GLY A 531 -10.52 -9.83 -26.36
N ASP A 532 -10.03 -10.90 -27.01
CA ASP A 532 -10.15 -12.28 -26.49
C ASP A 532 -8.77 -12.75 -25.97
N ASP A 533 -8.52 -12.53 -24.67
CA ASP A 533 -7.18 -12.50 -24.09
C ASP A 533 -6.78 -13.75 -23.29
N ARG A 534 -5.46 -13.93 -23.20
CA ARG A 534 -4.84 -15.11 -22.59
C ARG A 534 -3.79 -14.71 -21.55
N TYR A 535 -4.15 -14.86 -20.29
CA TYR A 535 -3.25 -14.61 -19.16
C TYR A 535 -2.68 -15.90 -18.61
N PHE A 536 -1.38 -16.09 -18.76
CA PHE A 536 -0.64 -17.20 -18.20
C PHE A 536 0.45 -16.73 -17.23
N GLY A 537 0.40 -17.23 -16.00
CA GLY A 537 1.42 -17.05 -14.97
C GLY A 537 1.71 -18.36 -14.23
N GLN A 538 2.79 -18.38 -13.42
CA GLN A 538 3.03 -19.48 -12.48
C GLN A 538 2.56 -19.14 -11.07
N GLU A 539 3.14 -18.13 -10.43
CA GLU A 539 2.90 -17.80 -9.01
C GLU A 539 2.95 -16.29 -8.75
N PHE A 540 2.15 -15.77 -7.83
CA PHE A 540 2.14 -14.33 -7.48
C PHE A 540 1.84 -13.45 -8.71
N ASN A 541 0.77 -13.75 -9.44
CA ASN A 541 0.41 -13.03 -10.67
C ASN A 541 -1.06 -12.62 -10.64
N GLN A 542 -1.47 -11.76 -11.58
CA GLN A 542 -2.88 -11.44 -11.83
C GLN A 542 -3.49 -10.68 -10.65
N GLY A 543 -2.99 -9.48 -10.41
CA GLY A 543 -3.52 -8.56 -9.40
C GLY A 543 -3.23 -8.98 -7.96
N VAL A 544 -2.02 -9.47 -7.68
CA VAL A 544 -1.60 -9.87 -6.32
C VAL A 544 -0.91 -8.72 -5.61
N ALA A 545 -1.09 -8.58 -4.29
CA ALA A 545 -0.51 -7.47 -3.53
C ALA A 545 0.05 -7.83 -2.16
N PHE A 546 1.19 -7.24 -1.81
CA PHE A 546 1.80 -7.25 -0.48
C PHE A 546 2.33 -5.86 -0.15
N TRP A 547 1.89 -5.25 0.97
CA TRP A 547 2.26 -3.87 1.35
C TRP A 547 2.02 -2.84 0.23
N GLY A 548 0.91 -2.96 -0.48
CA GLY A 548 0.69 -2.20 -1.71
C GLY A 548 -0.60 -2.57 -2.42
N MET A 549 -0.66 -2.33 -3.73
CA MET A 549 -1.81 -2.65 -4.57
C MET A 549 -1.39 -3.44 -5.79
N GLY A 550 -2.11 -4.50 -6.08
CA GLY A 550 -1.98 -5.28 -7.30
C GLY A 550 -3.32 -5.32 -7.98
N ILE A 551 -3.40 -4.81 -9.20
CA ILE A 551 -4.65 -4.60 -9.93
C ILE A 551 -4.51 -5.23 -11.31
N LEU A 552 -5.43 -6.13 -11.63
CA LEU A 552 -5.69 -6.59 -12.99
C LEU A 552 -7.12 -6.18 -13.35
N ILE A 553 -7.28 -5.42 -14.43
CA ILE A 553 -8.57 -5.06 -15.00
C ILE A 553 -8.66 -5.64 -16.40
N ASP A 554 -9.77 -6.31 -16.68
CA ASP A 554 -10.18 -6.72 -18.00
C ASP A 554 -11.63 -6.24 -18.21
N SER A 555 -11.92 -5.63 -19.36
CA SER A 555 -13.17 -4.90 -19.57
C SER A 555 -14.16 -5.63 -20.47
N GLU A 556 -13.71 -6.15 -21.62
CA GLU A 556 -14.55 -6.79 -22.63
C GLU A 556 -13.80 -7.94 -23.26
N GLY A 557 -14.39 -9.15 -23.26
CA GLY A 557 -13.74 -10.26 -23.94
C GLY A 557 -14.34 -11.63 -23.69
N VAL A 558 -13.66 -12.65 -24.17
CA VAL A 558 -13.83 -14.04 -23.72
C VAL A 558 -12.47 -14.56 -23.28
N ASP A 559 -12.19 -14.38 -22.00
CA ASP A 559 -10.83 -14.40 -21.50
C ASP A 559 -10.46 -15.70 -20.79
N SER A 560 -9.15 -15.94 -20.73
CA SER A 560 -8.61 -17.10 -20.02
C SER A 560 -7.48 -16.74 -19.07
N TYR A 561 -7.74 -16.96 -17.78
CA TYR A 561 -6.81 -16.70 -16.70
C TYR A 561 -6.26 -18.02 -16.15
N ARG A 562 -4.95 -18.22 -16.31
CA ARG A 562 -4.28 -19.43 -15.88
C ARG A 562 -3.06 -19.13 -15.02
N SER A 563 -3.13 -19.53 -13.76
CA SER A 563 -2.01 -19.53 -12.83
C SER A 563 -1.97 -20.82 -11.99
N HIS A 564 -0.90 -21.05 -11.24
CA HIS A 564 -0.72 -22.29 -10.47
C HIS A 564 -0.87 -22.11 -8.96
N LEU A 565 -0.53 -20.93 -8.41
CA LEU A 565 -0.60 -20.62 -6.97
C LEU A 565 -0.54 -19.11 -6.73
N VAL A 566 -1.15 -18.60 -5.65
CA VAL A 566 -1.16 -17.17 -5.26
C VAL A 566 -1.41 -16.25 -6.45
N ALA A 567 -2.61 -16.28 -6.99
CA ALA A 567 -2.97 -15.46 -8.14
C ALA A 567 -4.46 -15.10 -8.13
N GLN A 568 -4.87 -14.22 -9.04
CA GLN A 568 -6.26 -13.80 -9.23
C GLN A 568 -6.77 -13.05 -8.00
N GLY A 569 -6.27 -11.81 -7.82
CA GLY A 569 -6.79 -10.87 -6.83
C GLY A 569 -6.35 -11.08 -5.38
N VAL A 570 -5.30 -11.86 -5.11
CA VAL A 570 -4.89 -12.14 -3.71
C VAL A 570 -4.26 -10.91 -3.04
N GLY A 571 -4.84 -10.46 -1.93
CA GLY A 571 -4.25 -9.48 -1.02
C GLY A 571 -3.57 -10.12 0.20
N GLY A 572 -2.29 -9.83 0.41
CA GLY A 572 -1.52 -10.20 1.60
C GLY A 572 -1.49 -9.11 2.68
N PRO A 573 -0.54 -9.16 3.63
CA PRO A 573 -0.35 -8.12 4.64
C PRO A 573 -0.31 -6.71 4.04
N LYS A 574 -1.17 -5.81 4.55
CA LYS A 574 -1.35 -4.43 4.03
C LYS A 574 -1.41 -4.37 2.48
N GLY A 575 -2.00 -5.37 1.85
CA GLY A 575 -2.09 -5.52 0.41
C GLY A 575 -3.53 -5.53 -0.09
N MET A 576 -3.81 -4.79 -1.16
CA MET A 576 -5.06 -4.89 -1.90
C MET A 576 -4.78 -5.58 -3.24
N GLY A 577 -5.15 -6.86 -3.33
CA GLY A 577 -5.22 -7.57 -4.61
C GLY A 577 -6.59 -7.36 -5.25
N LEU A 578 -6.63 -7.14 -6.56
CA LEU A 578 -7.84 -6.94 -7.33
C LEU A 578 -7.69 -7.60 -8.69
N LEU A 579 -8.59 -8.53 -9.00
CA LEU A 579 -8.88 -8.95 -10.36
C LEU A 579 -10.31 -8.50 -10.66
N MET A 580 -10.46 -7.65 -11.65
CA MET A 580 -11.73 -7.07 -12.06
C MET A 580 -11.96 -7.39 -13.52
N ASP A 581 -12.87 -8.32 -13.76
CA ASP A 581 -13.32 -8.74 -15.08
C ASP A 581 -14.77 -8.28 -15.24
N GLN A 582 -15.03 -7.38 -16.19
CA GLN A 582 -16.30 -6.64 -16.25
C GLN A 582 -17.34 -7.29 -17.16
N SER A 583 -16.93 -7.99 -18.21
CA SER A 583 -17.85 -8.64 -19.13
C SER A 583 -17.16 -9.71 -19.97
N GLY A 584 -17.86 -10.84 -20.14
CA GLY A 584 -17.32 -11.94 -20.91
C GLY A 584 -17.90 -13.27 -20.48
N ASP A 585 -17.53 -14.33 -21.21
CA ASP A 585 -17.80 -15.73 -20.85
C ASP A 585 -16.47 -16.41 -20.46
N ASP A 586 -15.89 -15.97 -19.35
CA ASP A 586 -14.45 -16.16 -19.05
C ASP A 586 -14.13 -17.47 -18.33
N SER A 587 -12.85 -17.82 -18.33
CA SER A 587 -12.36 -19.05 -17.70
C SER A 587 -11.18 -18.80 -16.75
N TYR A 588 -11.32 -19.29 -15.51
CA TYR A 588 -10.32 -19.12 -14.45
C TYR A 588 -9.77 -20.48 -13.99
N TYR A 589 -8.44 -20.61 -14.00
CA TYR A 589 -7.72 -21.76 -13.51
C TYR A 589 -6.58 -21.30 -12.59
N ALA A 590 -6.63 -21.66 -11.30
CA ALA A 590 -5.62 -21.29 -10.31
C ALA A 590 -5.24 -22.48 -9.41
N THR A 591 -4.59 -23.50 -9.98
CA THR A 591 -4.27 -24.73 -9.24
C THR A 591 -3.18 -25.58 -9.89
N GLY A 592 -2.79 -26.69 -9.24
CA GLY A 592 -1.94 -27.72 -9.84
C GLY A 592 -0.45 -27.62 -9.53
N LYS A 593 -0.01 -26.68 -8.68
CA LYS A 593 1.38 -26.59 -8.21
C LYS A 593 1.71 -27.66 -7.18
N GLU A 594 1.11 -27.54 -6.00
CA GLU A 594 1.42 -28.37 -4.82
C GLU A 594 0.19 -29.18 -4.39
N PRO A 595 0.33 -30.48 -4.05
CA PRO A 595 -0.76 -31.26 -3.49
C PRO A 595 -1.32 -30.62 -2.22
N SER A 596 -2.63 -30.77 -2.01
CA SER A 596 -3.30 -30.27 -0.83
C SER A 596 -2.73 -30.88 0.46
N SER A 597 -2.61 -30.06 1.50
CA SER A 597 -2.23 -30.49 2.86
C SER A 597 -3.17 -31.57 3.45
N TYR A 598 -4.42 -31.66 2.96
CA TYR A 598 -5.36 -32.72 3.32
C TYR A 598 -5.00 -34.10 2.73
N GLY A 599 -4.00 -34.18 1.85
CA GLY A 599 -3.46 -35.44 1.32
C GLY A 599 -4.40 -36.17 0.35
N THR A 600 -5.44 -35.52 -0.15
CA THR A 600 -6.39 -36.12 -1.09
C THR A 600 -5.81 -36.13 -2.50
N PRO A 601 -5.63 -37.29 -3.16
CA PRO A 601 -5.06 -37.35 -4.50
C PRO A 601 -5.86 -36.53 -5.52
N GLY A 602 -5.16 -35.70 -6.29
CA GLY A 602 -5.78 -34.83 -7.31
C GLY A 602 -6.35 -33.52 -6.76
N ILE A 603 -6.29 -33.28 -5.45
CA ILE A 603 -6.58 -31.97 -4.85
C ILE A 603 -5.25 -31.26 -4.58
N PHE A 604 -5.16 -30.01 -5.01
CA PHE A 604 -3.98 -29.16 -4.87
C PHE A 604 -4.29 -27.99 -3.94
N ASN A 605 -3.26 -27.29 -3.48
CA ASN A 605 -3.43 -26.05 -2.72
C ASN A 605 -4.14 -24.99 -3.59
N GLY A 606 -5.08 -24.27 -2.99
CA GLY A 606 -5.92 -23.28 -3.65
C GLY A 606 -5.75 -21.88 -3.07
N TYR A 607 -4.51 -21.48 -2.74
CA TYR A 607 -4.21 -20.13 -2.24
C TYR A 607 -4.32 -19.11 -3.37
N SER A 608 -5.49 -18.93 -3.98
CA SER A 608 -5.75 -18.06 -5.14
C SER A 608 -7.23 -17.69 -5.17
N GLN A 609 -7.63 -16.78 -6.07
CA GLN A 609 -9.02 -16.28 -6.16
C GLN A 609 -9.43 -15.55 -4.88
N GLY A 610 -8.71 -14.46 -4.62
CA GLY A 610 -8.76 -13.66 -3.40
C GLY A 610 -10.01 -12.81 -3.25
#